data_AF-F2J0U3-F1
#
_entry.id   AF-F2J0U3-F1
#
_cell.length_a   1.000
_cell.length_b   1.000
_cell.length_c   1.000
_cell.angle_alpha   90.00
_cell.angle_beta   90.00
_cell.angle_gamma   90.00
#
_symmetry.space_group_name_H-M   'P 1'
#
loop_
_entity.id
_entity.type
_entity.pdbx_description
1 polymer ?
#
loop_
_entity_poly.entity_id
_entity_poly.type
_entity_poly.pdbx_seq_one_letter_code
_entity_poly.pdbx_strand_id
1 'polypeptide(L)'
;MARNRSFRNGGPCALALAGFLLAGAGARADDLADFARTIPDEVLQSGVIRLAAAPDYRFVLLRLAAADRLFVQKLTKAGDVDTSTEIEEIMTMARRVGDITGEVDSEGLIAFVEFAAGDGDPETYELFMSERSDPPYLFQPASN
;
A
#
# COMPACT_ATOMS: atom_id res chain seq x y z
N MET A 1 -34.32 73.49 0.21
CA MET A 1 -33.44 73.64 -0.98
C MET A 1 -32.03 74.00 -0.50
N ALA A 2 -31.07 73.09 -0.60
CA ALA A 2 -29.64 73.37 -0.62
C ALA A 2 -28.92 72.13 -1.19
N ARG A 3 -28.19 72.33 -2.29
CA ARG A 3 -27.29 71.35 -2.92
C ARG A 3 -25.93 71.45 -2.22
N ASN A 4 -25.17 70.34 -2.08
CA ASN A 4 -23.79 70.35 -2.57
C ASN A 4 -23.16 68.95 -2.68
N ARG A 5 -22.38 68.78 -3.75
CA ARG A 5 -21.60 67.58 -4.13
C ARG A 5 -20.22 67.63 -3.46
N SER A 6 -19.53 66.47 -3.41
CA SER A 6 -18.23 66.24 -4.11
C SER A 6 -17.12 65.54 -3.29
N PHE A 7 -16.80 64.31 -3.72
CA PHE A 7 -15.47 63.73 -4.04
C PHE A 7 -14.38 63.40 -2.97
N ARG A 8 -14.06 62.09 -2.94
CA ARG A 8 -12.77 61.41 -3.27
C ARG A 8 -11.77 60.94 -2.19
N ASN A 9 -11.13 59.82 -2.60
CA ASN A 9 -9.86 59.19 -2.19
C ASN A 9 -9.93 58.31 -0.92
N GLY A 10 -9.39 57.10 -0.87
CA GLY A 10 -8.46 56.37 -1.74
C GLY A 10 -7.50 55.61 -0.84
N GLY A 11 -7.35 54.29 -1.03
CA GLY A 11 -6.35 53.50 -0.29
C GLY A 11 -6.47 52.00 -0.55
N PRO A 12 -5.55 51.38 -1.32
CA PRO A 12 -5.43 49.93 -1.38
C PRO A 12 -4.63 49.43 -0.17
N CYS A 13 -5.24 48.57 0.65
CA CYS A 13 -4.52 47.81 1.67
C CYS A 13 -3.79 46.64 1.00
N ALA A 14 -2.46 46.70 1.03
CA ALA A 14 -1.58 45.60 0.69
C ALA A 14 -1.70 44.50 1.76
N LEU A 15 -1.89 43.25 1.34
CA LEU A 15 -1.72 42.08 2.19
C LEU A 15 -0.71 41.15 1.51
N ALA A 16 0.50 41.15 2.08
CA ALA A 16 1.56 40.23 1.76
C ALA A 16 1.19 38.83 2.28
N LEU A 17 1.13 37.83 1.40
CA LEU A 17 1.14 36.43 1.84
C LEU A 17 2.58 35.97 1.97
N ALA A 18 2.93 35.63 3.20
CA ALA A 18 4.19 35.05 3.62
C ALA A 18 4.41 33.66 3.00
N GLY A 19 5.68 33.38 2.71
CA GLY A 19 6.14 32.12 2.14
C GLY A 19 5.81 30.91 3.01
N PHE A 20 5.34 29.87 2.36
CA PHE A 20 5.17 28.54 2.94
C PHE A 20 6.54 27.87 3.00
N LEU A 21 7.18 27.90 4.16
CA LEU A 21 8.27 26.97 4.48
C LEU A 21 7.61 25.63 4.79
N LEU A 22 7.68 24.67 3.87
CA LEU A 22 7.43 23.27 4.20
C LEU A 22 8.55 22.79 5.13
N ALA A 23 8.28 22.82 6.42
CA ALA A 23 9.03 22.07 7.41
C ALA A 23 8.85 20.58 7.10
N GLY A 24 9.99 19.89 6.91
CA GLY A 24 10.06 18.47 6.59
C GLY A 24 9.25 17.63 7.58
N ALA A 25 8.43 16.75 7.00
CA ALA A 25 7.57 15.81 7.68
C ALA A 25 8.36 14.92 8.65
N GLY A 26 7.95 14.91 9.91
CA GLY A 26 8.23 13.80 10.80
C GLY A 26 7.33 12.63 10.41
N ALA A 27 7.89 11.61 9.78
CA ALA A 27 7.23 10.31 9.59
C ALA A 27 6.92 9.71 10.97
N ARG A 28 5.64 9.71 11.34
CA ARG A 28 5.12 9.19 12.62
C ARG A 28 3.70 8.67 12.37
N ALA A 29 3.48 7.36 12.48
CA ALA A 29 2.18 6.68 12.59
C ALA A 29 1.15 6.83 11.44
N ASP A 30 1.36 7.71 10.46
CA ASP A 30 0.40 7.98 9.38
C ASP A 30 0.39 6.91 8.28
N ASP A 31 1.44 6.12 8.06
CA ASP A 31 1.49 5.21 6.89
C ASP A 31 0.43 4.10 6.93
N LEU A 32 0.09 3.58 8.11
CA LEU A 32 -0.99 2.59 8.24
C LEU A 32 -2.37 3.25 8.14
N ALA A 33 -2.50 4.49 8.60
CA ALA A 33 -3.75 5.26 8.52
C ALA A 33 -4.02 5.74 7.08
N ASP A 34 -2.97 6.12 6.34
CA ASP A 34 -3.03 6.48 4.92
C ASP A 34 -3.27 5.26 4.05
N PHE A 35 -2.66 4.12 4.36
CA PHE A 35 -3.05 2.84 3.76
C PHE A 35 -4.51 2.49 4.10
N ALA A 36 -4.95 2.67 5.35
CA ALA A 36 -6.34 2.43 5.73
C ALA A 36 -7.34 3.36 5.02
N ARG A 37 -6.92 4.53 4.53
CA ARG A 37 -7.75 5.43 3.71
C ARG A 37 -7.88 4.97 2.26
N THR A 38 -7.03 4.06 1.78
CA THR A 38 -7.12 3.46 0.44
C THR A 38 -7.82 2.10 0.44
N ILE A 39 -8.12 1.56 1.63
CA ILE A 39 -8.93 0.36 1.85
C ILE A 39 -10.38 0.68 1.45
N PRO A 40 -10.94 0.07 0.38
CA PRO A 40 -12.33 0.30 0.00
C PRO A 40 -13.30 -0.11 1.12
N ASP A 41 -14.47 0.53 1.21
CA ASP A 41 -15.54 0.20 2.18
C ASP A 41 -16.00 -1.27 2.11
N GLU A 42 -15.62 -1.97 1.04
CA GLU A 42 -15.92 -3.37 0.75
C GLU A 42 -14.99 -4.38 1.45
N VAL A 43 -14.03 -3.89 2.25
CA VAL A 43 -13.08 -4.72 2.98
C VAL A 43 -13.76 -5.32 4.21
N LEU A 44 -13.98 -6.63 4.15
CA LEU A 44 -14.60 -7.42 5.20
C LEU A 44 -13.62 -7.74 6.33
N GLN A 45 -12.35 -7.94 5.99
CA GLN A 45 -11.30 -8.30 6.94
C GLN A 45 -9.93 -7.87 6.41
N SER A 46 -9.04 -7.47 7.31
CA SER A 46 -7.62 -7.26 7.01
C SER A 46 -6.74 -8.10 7.92
N GLY A 47 -5.58 -8.49 7.42
CA GLY A 47 -4.59 -9.27 8.16
C GLY A 47 -3.16 -8.87 7.76
N VAL A 48 -2.26 -8.91 8.73
CA VAL A 48 -0.82 -8.74 8.49
C VAL A 48 -0.13 -10.06 8.79
N ILE A 49 0.58 -10.60 7.81
CA ILE A 49 1.35 -11.83 7.93
C ILE A 49 2.83 -11.47 7.94
N ARG A 50 3.55 -11.97 8.94
CA ARG A 50 5.01 -11.82 9.06
C ARG A 50 5.64 -13.19 9.02
N LEU A 51 6.58 -13.38 8.11
CA LEU A 51 7.33 -14.62 8.00
C LEU A 51 8.63 -14.48 8.80
N ALA A 52 8.91 -15.43 9.67
CA ALA A 52 10.16 -15.42 10.46
C ALA A 52 11.40 -15.45 9.55
N ALA A 53 11.31 -16.12 8.41
CA ALA A 53 12.37 -16.20 7.41
C ALA A 53 12.53 -14.91 6.58
N ALA A 54 11.56 -13.98 6.65
CA ALA A 54 11.56 -12.74 5.88
C ALA A 54 11.23 -11.52 6.78
N PRO A 55 12.09 -11.18 7.76
CA PRO A 55 11.79 -10.14 8.75
C PRO A 55 11.67 -8.73 8.13
N ASP A 56 12.34 -8.50 7.00
CA ASP A 56 12.31 -7.24 6.24
C ASP A 56 11.07 -7.11 5.36
N TYR A 57 10.19 -8.13 5.34
CA TYR A 57 8.96 -8.12 4.57
C TYR A 57 7.75 -8.31 5.49
N ARG A 58 6.63 -7.69 5.11
CA ARG A 58 5.31 -7.98 5.68
C ARG A 58 4.29 -8.10 4.55
N PHE A 59 3.37 -9.04 4.70
CA PHE A 59 2.27 -9.22 3.77
C PHE A 59 1.02 -8.62 4.39
N VAL A 60 0.28 -7.84 3.62
CA VAL A 60 -1.01 -7.29 4.02
C VAL A 60 -2.08 -7.89 3.13
N LEU A 61 -2.94 -8.71 3.73
CA LEU A 61 -4.06 -9.35 3.05
C LEU A 61 -5.33 -8.59 3.38
N LEU A 62 -6.02 -8.09 2.35
CA LEU A 62 -7.35 -7.49 2.46
C LEU A 62 -8.37 -8.45 1.85
N ARG A 63 -9.34 -8.90 2.63
CA ARG A 63 -10.44 -9.73 2.14
C ARG A 63 -11.62 -8.84 1.78
N LEU A 64 -11.99 -8.85 0.50
CA LEU A 64 -13.17 -8.19 -0.04
C LEU A 64 -14.34 -9.17 -0.11
N ALA A 65 -15.54 -8.68 -0.45
CA ALA A 65 -16.70 -9.55 -0.67
C ALA A 65 -16.46 -10.63 -1.74
N ALA A 66 -15.78 -10.30 -2.84
CA ALA A 66 -15.62 -11.20 -3.99
C ALA A 66 -14.20 -11.78 -4.17
N ALA A 67 -13.18 -11.16 -3.60
CA ALA A 67 -11.78 -11.55 -3.82
C ALA A 67 -10.89 -11.09 -2.66
N ASP A 68 -9.64 -11.52 -2.68
CA ASP A 68 -8.60 -10.98 -1.79
C ASP A 68 -7.68 -10.04 -2.57
N ARG A 69 -7.09 -9.06 -1.87
CA ARG A 69 -5.96 -8.24 -2.35
C ARG A 69 -4.77 -8.50 -1.46
N LEU A 70 -3.60 -8.67 -2.07
CA LEU A 70 -2.35 -8.92 -1.36
C LEU A 70 -1.36 -7.80 -1.66
N PHE A 71 -0.81 -7.21 -0.61
CA PHE A 71 0.31 -6.29 -0.70
C PHE A 71 1.52 -6.89 -0.02
N VAL A 72 2.68 -6.78 -0.67
CA VAL A 72 3.97 -7.08 -0.08
C VAL A 72 4.65 -5.76 0.24
N GLN A 73 4.99 -5.57 1.51
CA GLN A 73 5.63 -4.35 1.99
C GLN A 73 7.05 -4.68 2.46
N LYS A 74 8.04 -4.05 1.81
CA LYS A 74 9.42 -4.08 2.25
C LYS A 74 9.63 -3.04 3.34
N LEU A 75 10.33 -3.41 4.39
CA LEU A 75 10.59 -2.58 5.55
C LEU A 75 12.03 -2.06 5.52
N THR A 76 12.21 -0.84 5.99
CA THR A 76 13.53 -0.31 6.33
C THR A 76 14.04 -0.98 7.60
N LYS A 77 15.34 -0.81 7.91
CA LYS A 77 15.91 -1.26 9.20
C LYS A 77 15.26 -0.63 10.43
N ALA A 78 14.59 0.52 10.26
CA ALA A 78 13.84 1.18 11.33
C ALA A 78 12.43 0.57 11.53
N GLY A 79 11.99 -0.31 10.62
CA GLY A 79 10.67 -0.94 10.62
C GLY A 79 9.59 -0.16 9.85
N ASP A 80 9.96 0.98 9.25
CA ASP A 80 9.09 1.79 8.39
C ASP A 80 8.89 1.13 7.03
N VAL A 81 7.80 1.44 6.32
CA VAL A 81 7.57 0.93 4.96
C VAL A 81 8.46 1.66 3.99
N ASP A 82 9.32 0.92 3.29
CA ASP A 82 10.14 1.45 2.21
C ASP A 82 9.35 1.40 0.89
N THR A 83 8.81 0.22 0.57
CA THR A 83 8.01 -0.01 -0.63
C THR A 83 6.79 -0.87 -0.32
N SER A 84 5.71 -0.66 -1.08
CA SER A 84 4.46 -1.43 -1.01
C SER A 84 4.05 -1.82 -2.41
N THR A 85 4.08 -3.11 -2.70
CA THR A 85 3.75 -3.68 -4.01
C THR A 85 2.46 -4.48 -3.91
N GLU A 86 1.47 -4.16 -4.74
CA GLU A 86 0.27 -4.98 -4.89
C GLU A 86 0.54 -6.13 -5.86
N ILE A 87 0.06 -7.32 -5.52
CA ILE A 87 0.10 -8.50 -6.41
C ILE A 87 -1.26 -8.58 -7.10
N GLU A 88 -1.37 -7.93 -8.26
CA GLU A 88 -2.64 -7.72 -8.97
C GLU A 88 -3.30 -9.04 -9.42
N GLU A 89 -2.50 -10.07 -9.65
CA GLU A 89 -2.95 -11.40 -10.03
C GLU A 89 -3.84 -12.04 -8.95
N ILE A 90 -3.59 -11.78 -7.66
CA ILE A 90 -4.42 -12.33 -6.56
C ILE A 90 -5.87 -11.87 -6.70
N MET A 91 -6.07 -10.59 -7.03
CA MET A 91 -7.41 -10.04 -7.23
C MET A 91 -8.07 -10.64 -8.47
N THR A 92 -7.30 -10.79 -9.55
CA THR A 92 -7.76 -11.37 -10.82
C THR A 92 -8.19 -12.83 -10.68
N MET A 93 -7.52 -13.59 -9.81
CA MET A 93 -7.85 -14.98 -9.56
C MET A 93 -9.19 -15.17 -8.84
N ALA A 94 -9.75 -14.13 -8.20
CA ALA A 94 -11.03 -14.17 -7.49
C ALA A 94 -11.17 -15.36 -6.52
N ARG A 95 -10.05 -15.74 -5.88
CA ARG A 95 -9.95 -16.84 -4.91
C ARG A 95 -9.50 -16.31 -3.57
N ARG A 96 -9.70 -17.12 -2.53
CA ARG A 96 -9.27 -16.81 -1.17
C ARG A 96 -7.86 -17.30 -0.93
N VAL A 97 -7.02 -16.43 -0.39
CA VAL A 97 -5.70 -16.82 0.13
C VAL A 97 -5.91 -17.57 1.43
N GLY A 98 -5.45 -18.82 1.47
CA GLY A 98 -5.48 -19.70 2.62
C GLY A 98 -4.31 -19.44 3.55
N ASP A 99 -3.09 -19.59 3.02
CA ASP A 99 -1.85 -19.42 3.77
C ASP A 99 -0.75 -18.77 2.91
N ILE A 100 0.25 -18.20 3.58
CA ILE A 100 1.45 -17.66 2.95
C ILE A 100 2.66 -18.14 3.73
N THR A 101 3.54 -18.87 3.05
CA THR A 101 4.85 -19.24 3.57
C THR A 101 5.95 -18.65 2.68
N GLY A 102 7.21 -18.79 3.07
CA GLY A 102 8.29 -18.24 2.25
C GLY A 102 9.63 -18.20 2.96
N GLU A 103 10.64 -17.81 2.19
CA GLU A 103 12.03 -17.71 2.56
C GLU A 103 12.70 -16.52 1.86
N VAL A 104 13.89 -16.15 2.34
CA VAL A 104 14.69 -15.08 1.76
C VAL A 104 16.07 -15.64 1.41
N ASP A 105 16.54 -15.27 0.23
CA ASP A 105 17.88 -15.59 -0.23
C ASP A 105 18.63 -14.33 -0.70
N SER A 106 19.73 -14.51 -1.42
CA SER A 106 20.53 -13.40 -1.94
C SER A 106 19.86 -12.61 -3.08
N GLU A 107 18.83 -13.17 -3.71
CA GLU A 107 18.11 -12.57 -4.85
C GLU A 107 16.84 -11.84 -4.43
N GLY A 108 16.26 -12.22 -3.29
CA GLY A 108 15.16 -11.52 -2.66
C GLY A 108 14.28 -12.43 -1.81
N LEU A 109 12.98 -12.15 -1.83
CA LEU A 109 11.97 -12.94 -1.13
C LEU A 109 11.33 -13.93 -2.13
N ILE A 110 11.22 -15.18 -1.71
CA ILE A 110 10.42 -16.21 -2.36
C ILE A 110 9.28 -16.55 -1.41
N ALA A 111 8.03 -16.30 -1.83
CA ALA A 111 6.84 -16.62 -1.05
C ALA A 111 5.97 -17.61 -1.79
N PHE A 112 5.37 -18.55 -1.06
CA PHE A 112 4.40 -19.50 -1.56
C PHE A 112 3.03 -19.08 -1.05
N VAL A 113 2.16 -18.66 -1.97
CA VAL A 113 0.78 -18.26 -1.70
C VAL A 113 -0.12 -19.45 -1.99
N GLU A 114 -0.65 -20.05 -0.93
CA GLU A 114 -1.63 -21.13 -1.05
C GLU A 114 -3.03 -20.52 -1.15
N PHE A 115 -3.75 -20.86 -2.21
CA PHE A 115 -5.16 -20.55 -2.33
C PHE A 115 -6.01 -21.65 -1.70
N ALA A 116 -7.04 -21.23 -0.97
CA ALA A 116 -8.00 -22.14 -0.40
C ALA A 116 -8.57 -23.06 -1.49
N ALA A 117 -8.50 -24.36 -1.21
CA ALA A 117 -9.27 -25.39 -1.90
C ALA A 117 -10.76 -24.99 -1.83
N GLY A 118 -11.34 -24.61 -2.97
CA GLY A 118 -12.78 -24.51 -3.08
C GLY A 118 -13.37 -25.92 -3.13
N ASP A 119 -13.91 -26.30 -4.29
CA ASP A 119 -14.35 -27.68 -4.56
C ASP A 119 -13.23 -28.58 -5.12
N GLY A 120 -11.99 -28.08 -5.20
CA GLY A 120 -10.82 -28.77 -5.78
C GLY A 120 -9.60 -28.71 -4.86
N ASP A 121 -8.47 -29.23 -5.33
CA ASP A 121 -7.22 -29.24 -4.56
C ASP A 121 -6.69 -27.81 -4.31
N PRO A 122 -6.00 -27.58 -3.18
CA PRO A 122 -5.33 -26.31 -2.96
C PRO A 122 -4.26 -26.10 -4.04
N GLU A 123 -4.21 -24.88 -4.57
CA GLU A 123 -3.20 -24.50 -5.56
C GLU A 123 -2.21 -23.54 -4.92
N THR A 124 -0.93 -23.76 -5.16
CA THR A 124 0.14 -22.92 -4.65
C THR A 124 0.77 -22.14 -5.78
N TYR A 125 0.98 -20.85 -5.54
CA TYR A 125 1.67 -19.95 -6.46
C TYR A 125 2.95 -19.45 -5.79
N GLU A 126 4.00 -19.34 -6.59
CA GLU A 126 5.26 -18.72 -6.20
C GLU A 126 5.22 -17.23 -6.51
N LEU A 127 5.67 -16.45 -5.53
CA LEU A 127 5.86 -15.02 -5.61
C LEU A 127 7.34 -14.71 -5.34
N PHE A 128 8.05 -14.31 -6.38
CA PHE A 128 9.42 -13.84 -6.29
C PHE A 128 9.42 -12.32 -6.25
N MET A 129 10.00 -11.74 -5.20
CA MET A 129 10.18 -10.29 -5.07
C MET A 129 11.66 -9.97 -5.26
N SER A 130 12.01 -9.27 -6.34
CA SER A 130 13.39 -8.86 -6.60
C SER A 130 13.43 -7.40 -7.06
N GLU A 131 14.35 -6.63 -6.49
CA GLU A 131 14.60 -5.25 -6.95
C GLU A 131 15.21 -5.18 -8.35
N ARG A 132 15.67 -6.33 -8.87
CA ARG A 132 16.32 -6.44 -10.18
C ARG A 132 15.34 -6.80 -11.30
N SER A 133 14.10 -7.13 -10.99
CA SER A 133 13.09 -7.49 -11.99
C SER A 133 12.20 -6.29 -12.37
N ASP A 134 11.70 -6.30 -13.60
CA ASP A 134 10.66 -5.39 -14.08
C ASP A 134 9.55 -6.23 -14.77
N PRO A 135 8.38 -6.43 -14.14
CA PRO A 135 7.94 -5.84 -12.87
C PRO A 135 8.77 -6.30 -11.63
N PRO A 136 8.72 -5.58 -10.49
CA PRO A 136 9.53 -5.87 -9.30
C PRO A 136 9.14 -7.18 -8.57
N TYR A 137 8.25 -7.96 -9.18
CA TYR A 137 7.89 -9.29 -8.75
C TYR A 137 7.58 -10.20 -9.94
N LEU A 138 7.64 -11.51 -9.70
CA LEU A 138 7.12 -12.55 -10.60
C LEU A 138 6.13 -13.40 -9.81
N PHE A 139 4.93 -13.58 -10.34
CA PHE A 139 3.89 -14.41 -9.74
C PHE A 139 3.47 -15.53 -10.71
N GLN A 140 3.68 -16.78 -10.32
CA GLN A 140 3.47 -17.93 -11.21
C GLN A 140 3.01 -19.18 -10.44
N PRO A 141 2.39 -20.18 -11.09
CA PRO A 141 2.11 -21.46 -10.44
C PRO A 141 3.40 -22.09 -9.90
N ALA A 142 3.35 -22.65 -8.69
CA ALA A 142 4.49 -23.35 -8.12
C ALA A 142 4.83 -24.59 -8.96
N SER A 143 6.12 -24.79 -9.25
CA SER A 143 6.57 -25.95 -10.02
C SER A 143 6.83 -27.12 -9.05
N ASN A 144 5.94 -28.11 -9.07
CA ASN A 144 6.12 -29.39 -8.35
C ASN A 144 7.05 -30.35 -9.08
#